data_AF-A0A662F192-F1
#
_entry.id   AF-A0A662F192-F1
#
_cell.length_a   1.000
_cell.length_b   1.000
_cell.length_c   1.000
_cell.angle_alpha   90.00
_cell.angle_beta   90.00
_cell.angle_gamma   90.00
#
_symmetry.space_group_name_H-M   'P 1'
#
loop_
_entity.id
_entity.type
_entity.pdbx_description
1 polymer ?
#
loop_
_entity_poly.entity_id
_entity_poly.type
_entity_poly.pdbx_seq_one_letter_code
_entity_poly.pdbx_strand_id
1 'polypeptide(L)'
;MGHARLRANEAINRFPICAAWYYKTARYLGFDDETAKSLGLARATFFARAKQGKWGGNSRPGKASTFPPDSSNEPTLEIEVVNFAGLESHIDVKSGLAIFGGKLQTAEMFDKRVKNKFANISPEAWDRLMSEFEKIMESYKKEEINSHLAYRLYEDIRDYTREKRFYGIE
;
A
#
# COMPACT_ATOMS: atom_id res chain seq x y z
N MET A 1 -6.42 4.32 19.88
CA MET A 1 -6.71 3.93 18.49
C MET A 1 -7.53 2.65 18.53
N GLY A 2 -8.76 2.65 18.02
CA GLY A 2 -9.57 1.43 17.95
C GLY A 2 -8.97 0.48 16.91
N HIS A 3 -8.34 -0.61 17.35
CA HIS A 3 -8.06 -1.73 16.46
C HIS A 3 -9.42 -2.28 16.01
N ALA A 4 -9.70 -2.23 14.71
CA ALA A 4 -10.85 -2.97 14.18
C ALA A 4 -10.69 -4.42 14.62
N ARG A 5 -11.61 -4.90 15.48
CA ARG A 5 -11.58 -6.29 15.94
C ARG A 5 -11.76 -7.18 14.72
N LEU A 6 -10.80 -8.09 14.51
CA LEU A 6 -10.94 -9.14 13.51
C LEU A 6 -12.18 -9.97 13.85
N ARG A 7 -12.93 -10.37 12.83
CA ARG A 7 -13.99 -11.36 13.00
C ARG A 7 -13.36 -12.72 13.31
N ALA A 8 -14.14 -13.64 13.88
CA ALA A 8 -13.65 -14.95 14.30
C ALA A 8 -12.92 -15.74 13.19
N ASN A 9 -13.33 -15.55 11.93
CA ASN A 9 -12.78 -16.24 10.76
C ASN A 9 -11.68 -15.45 10.03
N GLU A 10 -11.33 -14.24 10.50
CA GLU A 10 -10.32 -13.39 9.86
C GLU A 10 -8.95 -13.57 10.54
N ALA A 11 -7.93 -13.87 9.76
CA ALA A 11 -6.53 -13.97 10.21
C ALA A 11 -5.81 -12.62 10.19
N ILE A 12 -6.24 -11.69 9.33
CA ILE A 12 -5.57 -10.39 9.15
C ILE A 12 -6.55 -9.29 8.73
N ASN A 13 -6.21 -8.04 9.00
CA ASN A 13 -7.01 -6.90 8.57
C ASN A 13 -6.74 -6.53 7.10
N ARG A 14 -7.60 -5.66 6.54
CA ARG A 14 -7.55 -5.22 5.13
C ARG A 14 -6.28 -4.43 4.76
N PHE A 15 -5.63 -3.80 5.74
CA PHE A 15 -4.53 -2.86 5.48
C PHE A 15 -3.27 -3.55 4.92
N PRO A 16 -2.70 -4.59 5.56
CA PRO A 16 -1.58 -5.35 5.02
C PRO A 16 -1.88 -5.97 3.66
N ILE A 17 -3.10 -6.51 3.46
CA ILE A 17 -3.53 -7.06 2.17
C ILE A 17 -3.51 -5.98 1.09
N CYS A 18 -4.06 -4.80 1.38
CA CYS A 18 -4.04 -3.66 0.45
C CYS A 18 -2.60 -3.26 0.09
N ALA A 19 -1.72 -3.14 1.08
CA ALA A 19 -0.34 -2.73 0.84
C ALA A 19 0.41 -3.78 0.01
N ALA A 20 0.21 -5.06 0.32
CA ALA A 20 0.80 -6.18 -0.39
C ALA A 20 0.31 -6.26 -1.85
N TRP A 21 -0.97 -5.99 -2.09
CA TRP A 21 -1.55 -5.97 -3.44
C TRP A 21 -0.91 -4.88 -4.31
N TYR A 22 -0.83 -3.66 -3.79
CA TYR A 22 -0.21 -2.55 -4.52
C TYR A 22 1.31 -2.71 -4.63
N TYR A 23 1.99 -3.34 -3.67
CA TYR A 23 3.37 -3.79 -3.84
C TYR A 23 3.52 -4.71 -5.06
N LYS A 24 2.71 -5.79 -5.14
CA LYS A 24 2.76 -6.72 -6.28
C LYS A 24 2.41 -6.01 -7.59
N THR A 25 1.45 -5.08 -7.57
CA THR A 25 1.09 -4.24 -8.72
C THR A 25 2.28 -3.40 -9.19
N ALA A 26 3.01 -2.75 -8.29
CA ALA A 26 4.20 -1.98 -8.63
C ALA A 26 5.32 -2.86 -9.21
N ARG A 27 5.57 -4.03 -8.60
CA ARG A 27 6.54 -5.00 -9.16
C ARG A 27 6.16 -5.44 -10.57
N TYR A 28 4.87 -5.71 -10.81
CA TYR A 28 4.37 -6.10 -12.13
C TYR A 28 4.56 -4.98 -13.17
N LEU A 29 4.34 -3.73 -12.78
CA LEU A 29 4.58 -2.54 -13.60
C LEU A 29 6.07 -2.19 -13.80
N GLY A 30 6.99 -2.92 -13.18
CA GLY A 30 8.43 -2.79 -13.42
C GLY A 30 9.19 -1.91 -12.42
N PHE A 31 8.55 -1.44 -11.35
CA PHE A 31 9.25 -0.74 -10.27
C PHE A 31 10.16 -1.71 -9.50
N ASP A 32 11.30 -1.22 -9.02
CA ASP A 32 12.20 -1.97 -8.14
C ASP A 32 11.53 -2.33 -6.80
N ASP A 33 12.15 -3.23 -6.02
CA ASP A 33 11.54 -3.73 -4.78
C ASP A 33 11.29 -2.64 -3.74
N GLU A 34 12.23 -1.69 -3.60
CA GLU A 34 12.18 -0.65 -2.59
C GLU A 34 11.06 0.35 -2.91
N THR A 35 11.04 0.83 -4.16
CA THR A 35 10.00 1.71 -4.67
C THR A 35 8.63 1.05 -4.63
N ALA A 36 8.54 -0.24 -5.00
CA ALA A 36 7.29 -0.98 -4.95
C ALA A 36 6.72 -1.11 -3.53
N LYS A 37 7.57 -1.41 -2.53
CA LYS A 37 7.16 -1.46 -1.12
C LYS A 37 6.67 -0.10 -0.66
N SER A 38 7.40 0.95 -1.04
CA SER A 38 7.08 2.33 -0.71
C SER A 38 5.70 2.75 -1.26
N LEU A 39 5.46 2.55 -2.56
CA LEU A 39 4.20 2.83 -3.24
C LEU A 39 3.04 2.03 -2.64
N GLY A 40 3.24 0.74 -2.40
CA GLY A 40 2.24 -0.13 -1.77
C GLY A 40 1.80 0.37 -0.39
N LEU A 41 2.77 0.79 0.43
CA LEU A 41 2.49 1.32 1.78
C LEU A 41 1.79 2.67 1.75
N ALA A 42 2.24 3.59 0.87
CA ALA A 42 1.62 4.90 0.69
C ALA A 42 0.15 4.74 0.29
N ARG A 43 -0.11 3.84 -0.67
CA ARG A 43 -1.45 3.56 -1.19
C ARG A 43 -2.40 3.00 -0.14
N ALA A 44 -1.96 2.01 0.63
CA ALA A 44 -2.77 1.47 1.72
C ALA A 44 -3.05 2.52 2.81
N THR A 45 -2.08 3.39 3.09
CA THR A 45 -2.23 4.46 4.08
C THR A 45 -3.22 5.54 3.60
N PHE A 46 -3.20 5.87 2.30
CA PHE A 46 -4.21 6.71 1.68
C PHE A 46 -5.62 6.17 1.89
N PHE A 47 -5.87 4.90 1.53
CA PHE A 47 -7.19 4.30 1.70
C PHE A 47 -7.64 4.22 3.16
N ALA A 48 -6.71 3.93 4.08
CA ALA A 48 -7.00 3.91 5.51
C ALA A 48 -7.42 5.29 6.03
N ARG A 49 -6.77 6.38 5.57
CA ARG A 49 -7.14 7.76 5.95
C ARG A 49 -8.44 8.22 5.30
N ALA A 50 -8.67 7.90 4.03
CA ALA A 50 -9.89 8.23 3.31
C ALA A 50 -11.14 7.64 4.00
N LYS A 51 -11.06 6.38 4.46
CA LYS A 51 -12.16 5.71 5.20
C LYS A 51 -12.46 6.34 6.56
N GLN A 52 -11.50 7.03 7.18
CA GLN A 52 -11.68 7.65 8.49
C GLN A 52 -12.29 9.06 8.41
N GLY A 53 -12.65 9.56 7.23
CA GLY A 53 -13.10 10.95 7.04
C GLY A 53 -12.00 11.98 7.35
N LYS A 54 -10.74 11.54 7.52
CA LYS A 54 -9.58 12.39 7.80
C LYS A 54 -8.94 12.94 6.53
N TRP A 55 -9.55 12.67 5.38
CA TRP A 55 -9.15 13.19 4.08
C TRP A 55 -10.16 14.27 3.69
N GLY A 56 -9.72 15.53 3.59
CA GLY A 56 -10.57 16.67 3.20
C GLY A 56 -10.71 17.79 4.24
N GLY A 57 -10.10 17.68 5.42
CA GLY A 57 -10.24 18.69 6.49
C GLY A 57 -9.43 19.98 6.32
N ASN A 58 -8.52 20.11 5.34
CA ASN A 58 -7.76 21.37 5.17
C ASN A 58 -7.03 21.57 3.83
N SER A 59 -7.26 20.74 2.81
CA SER A 59 -6.60 20.95 1.51
C SER A 59 -7.45 21.87 0.64
N ARG A 60 -7.38 23.18 0.89
CA ARG A 60 -7.86 24.18 -0.09
C ARG A 60 -7.07 23.99 -1.39
N PRO A 61 -7.74 23.88 -2.56
CA PRO A 61 -7.05 23.82 -3.84
C PRO A 61 -6.44 25.20 -4.10
N GLY A 62 -5.12 25.28 -4.22
CA GLY A 62 -4.41 26.52 -4.55
C GLY A 62 -3.20 26.87 -3.68
N LYS A 63 -2.89 26.10 -2.64
CA LYS A 63 -1.58 26.21 -1.98
C LYS A 63 -0.73 25.04 -2.41
N ALA A 64 0.36 25.31 -3.13
CA ALA A 64 1.54 24.47 -3.03
C ALA A 64 1.74 24.22 -1.53
N SER A 65 1.62 22.96 -1.12
CA SER A 65 1.84 22.58 0.28
C SER A 65 3.34 22.70 0.54
N THR A 66 3.82 23.93 0.72
CA THR A 66 4.99 24.15 1.54
C THR A 66 4.61 23.67 2.92
N PHE A 67 4.99 22.43 3.22
CA PHE A 67 5.03 21.94 4.59
C PHE A 67 5.79 23.00 5.39
N PRO A 68 5.20 23.57 6.46
CA PRO A 68 5.97 24.45 7.33
C PRO A 68 7.16 23.62 7.84
N PRO A 69 8.39 24.11 7.71
CA PRO A 69 9.56 23.40 8.21
C PRO A 69 9.40 23.32 9.73
N ASP A 70 9.04 22.13 10.22
CA ASP A 70 9.20 21.85 11.63
C ASP A 70 10.70 21.76 11.88
N SER A 71 11.17 22.57 12.82
CA SER A 71 12.58 22.81 13.08
C SER A 71 13.24 21.57 13.67
N SER A 72 13.82 20.71 12.83
CA SER A 72 14.97 19.84 13.16
C SER A 72 15.34 18.93 11.98
N ASN A 73 16.47 19.17 11.30
CA ASN A 73 17.23 18.20 10.49
C ASN A 73 16.50 17.25 9.51
N GLU A 74 15.24 17.49 9.13
CA GLU A 74 14.58 16.67 8.12
C GLU A 74 15.12 17.04 6.73
N PRO A 75 15.57 16.04 5.93
CA PRO A 75 16.09 16.31 4.60
C PRO A 75 15.02 17.02 3.76
N THR A 76 15.41 18.09 3.07
CA THR A 76 14.53 18.75 2.11
C THR A 76 14.14 17.73 1.04
N LEU A 77 12.89 17.28 1.10
CA LEU A 77 12.31 16.34 0.14
C LEU A 77 12.07 17.08 -1.18
N GLU A 78 12.55 16.49 -2.26
CA GLU A 78 12.31 17.01 -3.61
C GLU A 78 11.19 16.17 -4.23
N ILE A 79 10.05 16.78 -4.51
CA ILE A 79 8.82 16.03 -4.79
C ILE A 79 8.56 15.94 -6.29
N GLU A 80 8.42 14.71 -6.79
CA GLU A 80 7.88 14.41 -8.11
C GLU A 80 6.52 13.71 -8.00
N VAL A 81 5.62 13.98 -8.94
CA VAL A 81 4.32 13.31 -9.04
C VAL A 81 4.40 12.21 -10.08
N VAL A 82 4.22 10.97 -9.67
CA VAL A 82 4.14 9.81 -10.55
C VAL A 82 2.73 9.25 -10.59
N ASN A 83 2.34 8.74 -11.76
CA ASN A 83 1.09 8.00 -11.89
C ASN A 83 1.34 6.54 -11.53
N PHE A 84 0.82 6.10 -10.37
CA PHE A 84 0.95 4.73 -9.93
C PHE A 84 -0.44 4.11 -9.77
N ALA A 85 -0.69 3.03 -10.54
CA ALA A 85 -1.99 2.39 -10.64
C ALA A 85 -3.09 3.45 -10.78
N GLY A 86 -2.98 4.29 -11.83
CA GLY A 86 -3.96 5.29 -12.26
C GLY A 86 -4.26 6.44 -11.28
N LEU A 87 -3.44 6.65 -10.25
CA LEU A 87 -3.58 7.76 -9.31
C LEU A 87 -2.23 8.42 -9.01
N GLU A 88 -2.29 9.73 -8.76
CA GLU A 88 -1.11 10.52 -8.40
C GLU A 88 -0.52 10.04 -7.07
N SER A 89 0.77 9.75 -7.10
CA SER A 89 1.60 9.45 -5.95
C SER A 89 2.77 10.43 -5.93
N HIS A 90 3.09 10.95 -4.75
CA HIS A 90 4.26 11.81 -4.58
C HIS A 90 5.45 10.92 -4.26
N ILE A 91 6.58 11.10 -4.93
CA ILE A 91 7.86 10.45 -4.63
C ILE A 91 8.92 11.49 -4.32
N ASP A 92 9.90 11.12 -3.50
CA ASP A 92 11.12 11.90 -3.34
C ASP A 92 12.09 11.58 -4.48
N VAL A 93 12.52 12.58 -5.24
CA VAL A 93 13.37 12.43 -6.44
C VAL A 93 14.71 11.78 -6.10
N LYS A 94 15.25 12.04 -4.90
CA LYS A 94 16.57 11.53 -4.50
C LYS A 94 16.53 10.05 -4.14
N SER A 95 15.49 9.62 -3.43
CA SER A 95 15.36 8.25 -2.94
C SER A 95 14.45 7.35 -3.77
N GLY A 96 13.63 7.91 -4.66
CA GLY A 96 12.58 7.18 -5.39
C GLY A 96 11.40 6.74 -4.52
N LEU A 97 11.40 7.06 -3.22
CA LEU A 97 10.41 6.57 -2.27
C LEU A 97 9.16 7.45 -2.26
N ALA A 98 8.00 6.82 -2.15
CA ALA A 98 6.72 7.47 -1.98
C ALA A 98 6.63 8.26 -0.68
N ILE A 99 6.07 9.47 -0.78
CA ILE A 99 5.81 10.40 0.32
C ILE A 99 4.31 10.36 0.61
N PHE A 100 3.95 10.20 1.88
CA PHE A 100 2.56 10.31 2.32
C PHE A 100 2.44 11.11 3.62
N GLY A 101 1.73 12.25 3.55
CA GLY A 101 1.56 13.16 4.69
C GLY A 101 2.89 13.69 5.23
N GLY A 102 3.81 14.06 4.34
CA GLY A 102 5.14 14.61 4.67
C GLY A 102 6.18 13.58 5.09
N LYS A 103 5.87 12.28 5.04
CA LYS A 103 6.79 11.22 5.47
C LYS A 103 7.08 10.22 4.37
N LEU A 104 8.36 9.88 4.20
CA LEU A 104 8.79 8.78 3.35
C LEU A 104 8.18 7.46 3.85
N GLN A 105 7.75 6.63 2.91
CA GLN A 105 7.30 5.27 3.18
C GLN A 105 8.44 4.32 2.86
N THR A 106 9.22 3.89 3.84
CA THR A 106 10.40 3.05 3.58
C THR A 106 10.06 1.57 3.44
N ALA A 107 10.94 0.79 2.80
CA ALA A 107 10.82 -0.67 2.74
C ALA A 107 10.78 -1.31 4.14
N GLU A 108 11.56 -0.79 5.10
CA GLU A 108 11.51 -1.26 6.50
C GLU A 108 10.13 -1.05 7.12
N MET A 109 9.52 0.12 6.90
CA MET A 109 8.16 0.39 7.37
C MET A 109 7.13 -0.55 6.72
N PHE A 110 7.31 -0.88 5.44
CA PHE A 110 6.49 -1.87 4.77
C PHE A 110 6.65 -3.24 5.43
N ASP A 111 7.88 -3.73 5.59
CA ASP A 111 8.13 -5.06 6.14
C ASP A 111 7.56 -5.18 7.57
N LYS A 112 7.76 -4.17 8.41
CA LYS A 112 7.22 -4.12 9.78
C LYS A 112 5.70 -4.06 9.84
N ARG A 113 5.05 -3.27 8.97
CA ARG A 113 3.60 -3.01 9.01
C ARG A 113 2.79 -4.01 8.19
N VAL A 114 3.42 -4.68 7.24
CA VAL A 114 2.80 -5.51 6.21
C VAL A 114 3.35 -6.93 6.29
N LYS A 115 4.57 -7.15 5.81
CA LYS A 115 5.15 -8.51 5.65
C LYS A 115 5.15 -9.30 6.96
N ASN A 116 5.64 -8.71 8.04
CA ASN A 116 5.73 -9.35 9.35
C ASN A 116 4.35 -9.69 9.95
N LYS A 117 3.27 -9.05 9.48
CA LYS A 117 1.91 -9.41 9.92
C LYS A 117 1.46 -10.75 9.37
N PHE A 118 1.95 -11.14 8.19
CA PHE A 118 1.68 -12.46 7.63
C PHE A 118 2.54 -13.55 8.27
N ALA A 119 3.80 -13.26 8.62
CA ALA A 119 4.64 -14.19 9.37
C ALA A 119 4.04 -14.59 10.74
N ASN A 120 3.22 -13.73 11.34
CA ASN A 120 2.47 -14.04 12.57
C ASN A 120 1.27 -14.97 12.35
N ILE A 121 0.85 -15.21 11.09
CA ILE A 121 -0.24 -16.12 10.73
C ILE A 121 0.33 -17.52 10.52
N SER A 122 1.29 -17.64 9.59
CA SER A 122 2.11 -18.83 9.37
C SER A 122 3.39 -18.43 8.62
N PRO A 123 4.45 -19.26 8.63
CA PRO A 123 5.68 -19.00 7.87
C PRO A 123 5.42 -18.80 6.36
N GLU A 124 4.46 -19.53 5.79
CA GLU A 124 4.15 -19.55 4.35
C GLU A 124 3.09 -18.51 3.94
N ALA A 125 2.48 -17.81 4.90
CA ALA A 125 1.33 -16.93 4.64
C ALA A 125 1.65 -15.80 3.67
N TRP A 126 2.87 -15.25 3.73
CA TRP A 126 3.32 -14.21 2.81
C TRP A 126 3.45 -14.75 1.38
N ASP A 127 4.16 -15.88 1.22
CA ASP A 127 4.44 -16.46 -0.09
C ASP A 127 3.15 -16.95 -0.76
N ARG A 128 2.23 -17.52 0.03
CA ARG A 128 0.90 -17.92 -0.46
C ARG A 128 0.11 -16.73 -0.98
N LEU A 129 0.13 -15.60 -0.27
CA LEU A 129 -0.53 -14.38 -0.72
C LEU A 129 0.10 -13.83 -2.00
N MET A 130 1.43 -13.77 -2.06
CA MET A 130 2.15 -13.26 -3.24
C MET A 130 1.95 -14.12 -4.48
N SER A 131 1.92 -15.44 -4.31
CA SER A 131 1.61 -16.39 -5.38
C SER A 131 0.18 -16.21 -5.90
N GLU A 132 -0.79 -15.98 -5.01
CA GLU A 132 -2.15 -15.71 -5.44
C GLU A 132 -2.26 -14.41 -6.25
N PHE A 133 -1.60 -13.35 -5.78
CA PHE A 133 -1.59 -12.07 -6.50
C PHE A 133 -0.89 -12.16 -7.85
N GLU A 134 0.17 -12.96 -7.94
CA GLU A 134 0.87 -13.22 -9.20
C GLU A 134 -0.05 -13.85 -10.25
N LYS A 135 -0.76 -14.92 -9.89
CA LYS A 135 -1.71 -15.58 -10.80
C LYS A 135 -2.77 -14.63 -11.34
N ILE A 136 -3.27 -13.75 -10.47
CA ILE A 136 -4.26 -12.73 -10.87
C ILE A 136 -3.62 -11.75 -11.86
N MET A 137 -2.42 -11.23 -11.57
CA MET A 137 -1.73 -10.25 -12.41
C MET A 137 -1.34 -10.83 -13.78
N GLU A 138 -0.91 -12.08 -13.84
CA GLU A 138 -0.55 -12.79 -15.07
C GLU A 138 -1.73 -12.95 -16.04
N SER A 139 -2.97 -12.80 -15.55
CA SER A 139 -4.18 -12.83 -16.38
C SER A 139 -4.42 -11.51 -17.15
N TYR A 140 -3.61 -10.48 -16.94
CA TYR A 140 -3.77 -9.15 -17.53
C TYR A 140 -2.46 -8.65 -18.11
N LYS A 141 -2.49 -7.89 -19.21
CA LYS A 141 -1.30 -7.22 -19.74
C LYS A 141 -0.96 -6.00 -18.87
N LYS A 142 0.32 -5.62 -18.83
CA LYS A 142 0.80 -4.49 -18.01
C LYS A 142 0.07 -3.18 -18.35
N GLU A 143 -0.21 -2.97 -19.64
CA GLU A 143 -0.86 -1.76 -20.15
C GLU A 143 -2.33 -1.65 -19.73
N GLU A 144 -2.96 -2.75 -19.33
CA GLU A 144 -4.34 -2.78 -18.86
C GLU A 144 -4.45 -2.38 -17.37
N ILE A 145 -3.36 -2.50 -16.61
CA ILE A 145 -3.33 -2.22 -15.18
C ILE A 145 -3.38 -0.71 -14.90
N ASN A 146 -4.61 -0.21 -14.72
CA ASN A 146 -4.90 1.15 -14.27
C ASN A 146 -5.49 1.19 -12.84
N SER A 147 -5.84 2.38 -12.34
CA SER A 147 -6.41 2.57 -10.98
C SER A 147 -7.68 1.79 -10.75
N HIS A 148 -8.57 1.83 -11.73
CA HIS A 148 -9.86 1.19 -11.65
C HIS A 148 -9.70 -0.33 -11.63
N LEU A 149 -8.92 -0.90 -12.56
CA LEU A 149 -8.65 -2.33 -12.63
C LEU A 149 -7.93 -2.83 -11.37
N ALA A 150 -6.84 -2.16 -10.96
CA ALA A 150 -6.07 -2.56 -9.79
C ALA A 150 -6.91 -2.50 -8.51
N TYR A 151 -7.78 -1.50 -8.35
CA TYR A 151 -8.67 -1.43 -7.19
C TYR A 151 -9.76 -2.49 -7.25
N ARG A 152 -10.41 -2.69 -8.39
CA ARG A 152 -11.46 -3.71 -8.58
C ARG A 152 -10.94 -5.10 -8.24
N LEU A 153 -9.80 -5.50 -8.81
CA LEU A 153 -9.17 -6.79 -8.52
C LEU A 153 -8.87 -6.93 -7.02
N TYR A 154 -8.36 -5.88 -6.37
CA TYR A 154 -8.21 -5.87 -4.92
C TYR A 154 -9.55 -6.07 -4.18
N GLU A 155 -10.64 -5.43 -4.61
CA GLU A 155 -11.95 -5.63 -3.97
C GLU A 155 -12.43 -7.08 -4.06
N ASP A 156 -12.21 -7.72 -5.20
CA ASP A 156 -12.64 -9.10 -5.47
C ASP A 156 -11.93 -10.10 -4.55
N ILE A 157 -10.67 -9.83 -4.20
CA ILE A 157 -9.83 -10.80 -3.48
C ILE A 157 -9.63 -10.47 -2.00
N ARG A 158 -9.72 -9.20 -1.58
CA ARG A 158 -9.36 -8.76 -0.21
C ARG A 158 -10.16 -9.37 0.94
N ASP A 159 -11.39 -9.80 0.67
CA ASP A 159 -12.28 -10.41 1.67
C ASP A 159 -12.05 -11.92 1.74
N TYR A 160 -11.65 -12.56 0.63
CA TYR A 160 -11.22 -13.96 0.63
C TYR A 160 -9.83 -14.13 1.28
N THR A 161 -8.85 -13.32 0.89
CA THR A 161 -7.46 -13.46 1.36
C THR A 161 -7.23 -13.05 2.81
N ARG A 162 -8.26 -12.60 3.54
CA ARG A 162 -8.12 -12.36 4.99
C ARG A 162 -8.54 -13.55 5.83
N GLU A 163 -9.22 -14.52 5.24
CA GLU A 163 -9.85 -15.60 5.99
C GLU A 163 -8.79 -16.60 6.43
N LYS A 164 -8.98 -17.20 7.62
CA LYS A 164 -8.09 -18.24 8.15
C LYS A 164 -7.91 -19.41 7.18
N ARG A 165 -8.99 -19.84 6.51
CA ARG A 165 -8.96 -20.92 5.50
C ARG A 165 -8.03 -20.62 4.33
N PHE A 166 -7.86 -19.36 3.94
CA PHE A 166 -6.92 -18.98 2.88
C PHE A 166 -5.49 -19.34 3.29
N TYR A 167 -5.18 -19.29 4.58
CA TYR A 167 -3.87 -19.62 5.13
C TYR A 167 -3.77 -21.07 5.64
N GLY A 168 -4.80 -21.91 5.42
CA GLY A 168 -4.82 -23.28 5.92
C GLY A 168 -4.96 -23.39 7.45
N ILE A 169 -5.51 -22.37 8.09
CA ILE A 169 -5.80 -22.36 9.53
C ILE A 169 -7.27 -22.72 9.71
N GLU A 170 -7.55 -23.72 10.54
CA GLU A 170 -8.91 -24.12 10.97
C GLU A 170 -9.50 -23.14 12.00
#